data_AF-T0QWY4-F1
#
_entry.id   AF-T0QWY4-F1
#
_cell.length_a   1.000
_cell.length_b   1.000
_cell.length_c   1.000
_cell.angle_alpha   90.00
_cell.angle_beta   90.00
_cell.angle_gamma   90.00
#
_symmetry.space_group_name_H-M   'P 1'
#
loop_
_entity.id
_entity.type
_entity.pdbx_description
1 polymer ?
#
loop_
_entity_poly.entity_id
_entity_poly.type
_entity_poly.pdbx_seq_one_letter_code
_entity_poly.pdbx_strand_id
1 'polypeptide(L)'
;MGALDEAGHSGPPSMVRHTKGKNHSGLQKQVFSLYRSYLRVAYEKQRLGEEGTVAFVRDRFRSEAHSIDRMNFHMIEYLLRKGERQVKQFKAAKNATYVQPAQQ
;
A
#
# COMPACT_ATOMS: atom_id res chain seq x y z
N MET A 1 -4.20 -40.11 35.13
CA MET A 1 -3.81 -39.03 36.07
C MET A 1 -3.45 -37.80 35.26
N GLY A 2 -4.43 -36.91 35.07
CA GLY A 2 -4.24 -35.51 34.70
C GLY A 2 -5.18 -34.74 35.61
N ALA A 3 -4.67 -33.81 36.41
CA ALA A 3 -5.44 -33.12 37.44
C ALA A 3 -6.56 -32.29 36.77
N LEU A 4 -7.82 -32.60 37.12
CA LEU A 4 -9.01 -31.86 36.72
C LEU A 4 -9.16 -30.66 37.65
N ASP A 5 -9.36 -29.47 37.09
CA ASP A 5 -9.79 -28.30 37.83
C ASP A 5 -11.33 -28.34 38.03
N GLU A 6 -11.81 -27.87 39.17
CA GLU A 6 -13.20 -27.97 39.69
C GLU A 6 -14.29 -27.33 38.79
N ALA A 7 -13.93 -26.69 37.67
CA ALA A 7 -14.87 -25.92 36.84
C ALA A 7 -15.15 -26.50 35.44
N GLY A 8 -14.63 -27.66 35.03
CA GLY A 8 -15.14 -28.40 33.85
C GLY A 8 -15.02 -27.73 32.46
N HIS A 9 -14.09 -26.80 32.22
CA HIS A 9 -13.92 -26.16 30.90
C HIS A 9 -12.69 -26.69 30.14
N SER A 10 -12.91 -27.36 29.00
CA SER A 10 -11.87 -27.65 28.01
C SER A 10 -11.95 -26.64 26.85
N GLY A 11 -11.23 -25.52 26.98
CA GLY A 11 -11.06 -24.56 25.89
C GLY A 11 -9.66 -23.96 25.93
N PRO A 12 -8.97 -23.80 24.78
CA PRO A 12 -7.70 -23.10 24.77
C PRO A 12 -7.90 -21.67 25.28
N PRO A 13 -6.92 -21.09 25.99
CA PRO A 13 -7.02 -19.71 26.45
C PRO A 13 -7.28 -18.79 25.25
N SER A 14 -8.27 -17.90 25.38
CA SER A 14 -8.53 -16.85 24.39
C SER A 14 -7.27 -16.00 24.22
N MET A 15 -6.52 -16.26 23.16
CA MET A 15 -5.36 -15.45 22.76
C MET A 15 -5.88 -14.15 22.17
N VAL A 16 -6.32 -13.22 23.03
CA VAL A 16 -6.56 -11.84 22.59
C VAL A 16 -5.20 -11.23 22.26
N ARG A 17 -4.79 -11.41 21.02
CA ARG A 17 -3.56 -10.82 20.48
C ARG A 17 -3.83 -9.33 20.28
N HIS A 18 -3.67 -8.56 21.34
CA HIS A 18 -3.59 -7.10 21.24
C HIS A 18 -2.26 -6.73 20.57
N THR A 19 -2.18 -6.87 19.25
CA THR A 19 -1.15 -6.13 18.52
C THR A 19 -1.54 -4.67 18.60
N LYS A 20 -0.91 -3.91 19.50
CA LYS A 20 -0.92 -2.46 19.41
C LYS A 20 -0.38 -2.11 18.03
N GLY A 21 -1.28 -1.79 17.09
CA GLY A 21 -0.92 -1.51 15.71
C GLY A 21 0.12 -0.39 15.71
N LYS A 22 1.18 -0.52 14.91
CA LYS A 22 2.18 0.54 14.77
C LYS A 22 1.43 1.80 14.29
N ASN A 23 1.36 2.81 15.14
CA ASN A 23 0.73 4.08 14.79
C ASN A 23 1.61 4.77 13.74
N HIS A 24 1.13 4.84 12.51
CA HIS A 24 1.80 5.54 11.43
C HIS A 24 1.62 7.05 11.56
N SER A 25 2.67 7.81 11.23
CA SER A 25 2.61 9.28 11.20
C SER A 25 1.61 9.77 10.14
N GLY A 26 1.20 11.05 10.23
CA GLY A 26 0.30 11.65 9.24
C GLY A 26 0.83 11.51 7.81
N LEU A 27 2.11 11.83 7.61
CA LEU A 27 2.76 11.71 6.31
C LEU A 27 2.81 10.25 5.82
N GLN A 28 3.12 9.30 6.69
CA GLN A 28 3.09 7.87 6.32
C GLN A 28 1.68 7.43 5.89
N LYS A 29 0.63 7.85 6.61
CA LYS A 29 -0.76 7.57 6.23
C LYS A 29 -1.10 8.15 4.87
N GLN A 30 -0.64 9.37 4.56
CA GLN A 30 -0.83 9.99 3.25
C GLN A 30 -0.13 9.18 2.14
N VAL A 31 1.13 8.78 2.34
CA VAL A 31 1.86 7.93 1.39
C VAL A 31 1.12 6.60 1.16
N PHE A 32 0.62 5.95 2.21
CA PHE A 32 -0.17 4.73 2.04
C PHE A 32 -1.50 4.95 1.34
N SER A 33 -2.17 6.08 1.57
CA SER A 33 -3.40 6.45 0.86
C SER A 33 -3.13 6.65 -0.63
N LEU A 34 -2.02 7.31 -0.97
CA LEU A 34 -1.59 7.51 -2.34
C LEU A 34 -1.31 6.17 -3.02
N TYR A 35 -0.52 5.30 -2.38
CA TYR A 35 -0.22 3.96 -2.89
C TYR A 35 -1.49 3.14 -3.16
N ARG A 36 -2.44 3.12 -2.22
CA ARG A 36 -3.74 2.44 -2.42
C ARG A 36 -4.53 3.02 -3.59
N SER A 37 -4.47 4.34 -3.79
CA SER A 37 -5.16 4.99 -4.90
C SER A 37 -4.57 4.60 -6.25
N TYR A 38 -3.24 4.49 -6.34
CA TYR A 38 -2.55 3.96 -7.52
C TYR A 38 -2.94 2.52 -7.80
N LEU A 39 -2.95 1.65 -6.77
CA LEU A 39 -3.35 0.26 -6.95
C LEU A 39 -4.79 0.14 -7.47
N ARG A 40 -5.73 0.94 -6.96
CA ARG A 40 -7.11 0.94 -7.47
C ARG A 40 -7.17 1.25 -8.96
N VAL A 41 -6.46 2.29 -9.40
CA VAL A 41 -6.37 2.67 -10.81
C VAL A 41 -5.73 1.55 -11.64
N ALA A 42 -4.67 0.93 -11.13
CA ALA A 42 -4.00 -0.20 -11.78
C ALA A 42 -4.91 -1.44 -11.91
N TYR A 43 -5.70 -1.76 -10.89
CA TYR A 43 -6.65 -2.87 -10.93
C TYR A 43 -7.76 -2.63 -11.94
N GLU A 44 -8.32 -1.42 -12.01
CA GLU A 44 -9.33 -1.08 -13.02
C GLU A 44 -8.77 -1.23 -14.43
N LYS A 45 -7.53 -0.79 -14.65
CA LYS A 45 -6.85 -0.92 -15.94
C LYS A 45 -6.54 -2.35 -16.32
N GLN A 46 -6.07 -3.15 -15.37
CA GLN A 46 -5.87 -4.58 -15.58
C GLN A 46 -7.19 -5.29 -15.92
N ARG A 47 -8.31 -4.89 -15.31
CA ARG A 47 -9.65 -5.38 -15.68
C ARG A 47 -10.06 -5.00 -17.10
N LEU A 48 -9.54 -3.88 -17.62
CA LEU A 48 -9.73 -3.43 -19.00
C LEU A 48 -8.73 -4.04 -20.00
N GLY A 49 -7.84 -4.95 -19.55
CA GLY A 49 -6.88 -5.66 -20.40
C GLY A 49 -5.45 -5.11 -20.39
N GLU A 50 -5.15 -4.05 -19.62
CA GLU A 50 -3.77 -3.59 -19.43
C GLU A 50 -3.04 -4.47 -18.39
N GLU A 51 -2.56 -5.65 -18.81
CA GLU A 51 -1.81 -6.57 -17.96
C GLU A 51 -0.50 -5.96 -17.42
N GLY A 52 -0.01 -6.49 -16.29
CA GLY A 52 1.25 -6.04 -15.68
C GLY A 52 1.20 -4.68 -14.97
N THR A 53 0.11 -3.92 -15.10
CA THR A 53 -0.03 -2.57 -14.52
C THR A 53 0.14 -2.54 -13.00
N VAL A 54 -0.42 -3.54 -12.28
CA VAL A 54 -0.30 -3.62 -10.82
C VAL A 54 1.15 -3.92 -10.40
N ALA A 55 1.84 -4.82 -11.10
CA ALA A 55 3.24 -5.14 -10.82
C ALA A 55 4.12 -3.89 -11.02
N PHE A 56 3.92 -3.19 -12.14
CA PHE A 56 4.62 -1.95 -12.46
C PHE A 56 4.47 -0.90 -11.34
N VAL A 57 3.24 -0.66 -10.87
CA VAL A 57 2.99 0.29 -9.77
C VAL A 57 3.71 -0.12 -8.49
N ARG A 58 3.69 -1.41 -8.13
CA ARG A 58 4.35 -1.92 -6.92
C ARG A 58 5.86 -1.73 -6.99
N ASP A 59 6.46 -2.08 -8.12
CA ASP A 59 7.90 -2.01 -8.31
C ASP A 59 8.39 -0.57 -8.34
N ARG A 60 7.65 0.32 -9.01
CA ARG A 60 7.95 1.75 -9.02
C ARG A 60 7.90 2.34 -7.61
N PHE A 61 6.85 2.08 -6.84
CA PHE A 61 6.73 2.59 -5.47
C PHE A 61 7.86 2.06 -4.57
N ARG A 62 8.24 0.79 -4.72
CA ARG A 62 9.36 0.22 -3.95
C ARG A 62 10.70 0.85 -4.32
N SER A 63 10.97 0.99 -5.62
CA SER A 63 12.19 1.62 -6.11
C SER A 63 12.32 3.06 -5.61
N GLU A 64 11.26 3.86 -5.71
CA GLU A 64 11.29 5.24 -5.22
C GLU A 64 11.48 5.29 -3.69
N ALA A 65 10.74 4.46 -2.94
CA ALA A 65 10.86 4.41 -1.48
C ALA A 65 12.26 4.00 -1.00
N HIS A 66 13.00 3.18 -1.75
CA HIS A 66 14.38 2.82 -1.43
C HIS A 66 15.39 3.90 -1.85
N SER A 67 15.08 4.70 -2.87
CA SER A 67 15.98 5.74 -3.39
C SER A 67 15.98 7.03 -2.57
N ILE A 68 14.98 7.24 -1.71
CA ILE A 68 14.77 8.49 -0.97
C ILE A 68 15.14 8.27 0.50
N ASP A 69 15.93 9.20 1.06
CA ASP A 69 16.18 9.18 2.49
C ASP A 69 14.88 9.42 3.29
N ARG A 70 14.69 8.61 4.34
CA ARG A 70 13.49 8.63 5.20
C ARG A 70 13.31 9.95 5.95
N MET A 71 14.38 10.73 6.13
CA MET A 71 14.34 12.04 6.78
C MET A 71 14.16 13.20 5.79
N ASN A 72 14.17 12.94 4.48
CA ASN A 72 13.95 13.96 3.47
C ASN A 72 12.45 14.24 3.28
N PHE A 73 11.84 14.87 4.29
CA PHE A 73 10.41 15.18 4.29
C PHE A 73 10.00 16.04 3.09
N HIS A 74 10.83 16.99 2.68
CA HIS A 74 10.56 17.85 1.52
C HIS A 74 10.41 17.05 0.22
N MET A 75 11.31 16.10 -0.03
CA MET A 75 11.21 15.22 -1.20
C MET A 75 9.98 14.31 -1.12
N ILE A 76 9.71 13.72 0.05
CA ILE A 76 8.54 12.85 0.26
C ILE A 76 7.26 13.63 -0.01
N GLU A 77 7.13 14.85 0.51
CA GLU A 77 5.96 15.70 0.28
C GLU A 77 5.84 16.13 -1.19
N TYR A 78 6.94 16.49 -1.84
CA TYR A 78 6.94 16.83 -3.26
C TYR A 78 6.42 15.65 -4.10
N LEU A 79 6.93 14.44 -3.87
CA LEU A 79 6.50 13.23 -4.57
C LEU A 79 5.05 12.87 -4.25
N LEU A 80 4.63 13.06 -3.00
CA LEU A 80 3.24 12.87 -2.59
C LEU A 80 2.31 13.79 -3.42
N ARG A 81 2.58 15.10 -3.45
CA ARG A 81 1.81 16.08 -4.23
C ARG A 81 1.84 15.76 -5.73
N LYS A 82 3.01 15.35 -6.26
CA LYS A 82 3.17 14.95 -7.68
C LYS A 82 2.32 13.72 -8.00
N GLY A 83 2.40 12.68 -7.18
CA GLY A 83 1.67 11.44 -7.37
C GLY A 83 0.15 11.63 -7.25
N GLU A 84 -0.31 12.48 -6.33
CA GLU A 84 -1.75 12.81 -6.23
C GLU A 84 -2.29 13.46 -7.52
N ARG A 85 -1.51 14.36 -8.14
CA ARG A 85 -1.88 14.94 -9.44
C ARG A 85 -1.95 13.87 -10.53
N GLN A 86 -0.99 12.97 -10.59
CA GLN A 86 -0.98 11.86 -11.56
C GLN A 86 -2.19 10.93 -11.38
N VAL A 87 -2.54 10.55 -10.15
CA VAL A 87 -3.74 9.74 -9.87
C VAL A 87 -5.01 10.46 -10.32
N LYS A 88 -5.13 11.77 -10.06
CA LYS A 88 -6.28 12.56 -10.53
C LYS A 88 -6.38 12.53 -12.06
N GLN A 89 -5.25 12.67 -12.76
CA GLN A 89 -5.20 12.57 -14.22
C GLN A 89 -5.60 11.17 -14.71
N PHE A 90 -5.08 10.08 -14.13
CA PHE A 90 -5.45 8.72 -14.53
C PHE A 90 -6.93 8.40 -14.29
N LYS A 91 -7.54 9.00 -13.27
CA LYS A 91 -8.98 8.86 -13.01
C LYS A 91 -9.85 9.67 -13.98
N ALA A 92 -9.38 10.85 -14.38
CA ALA A 92 -10.10 11.73 -15.30
C ALA A 92 -10.00 11.26 -16.76
N ALA A 93 -8.83 10.76 -17.16
CA ALA A 93 -8.57 10.30 -18.51
C ALA A 93 -8.80 8.78 -18.61
N LYS A 94 -9.94 8.38 -19.20
CA LYS A 94 -10.27 6.97 -19.47
C LYS A 94 -9.17 6.21 -20.24
N ASN A 95 -8.32 6.92 -20.99
CA ASN A 95 -7.29 6.35 -21.86
C ASN A 95 -5.85 6.54 -21.36
N ALA A 96 -5.64 7.04 -20.14
CA ALA A 96 -4.27 7.35 -19.69
C ALA A 96 -3.54 6.07 -19.25
N THR A 97 -2.79 5.43 -20.13
CA THR A 97 -2.01 4.20 -19.88
C THR A 97 -0.77 4.46 -19.02
N TYR A 98 -0.39 3.47 -18.19
CA TYR A 98 0.91 3.50 -17.53
C TYR A 98 1.99 3.18 -18.57
N VAL A 99 2.78 4.18 -18.93
CA VAL A 99 3.94 3.97 -19.81
C VAL A 99 4.98 3.18 -19.02
N GLN A 100 5.13 1.89 -19.33
CA GLN A 100 6.31 1.13 -18.93
C GLN A 100 7.50 1.74 -19.67
N PRO A 101 8.52 2.30 -18.99
CA PRO A 101 9.75 2.64 -19.67
C PRO A 101 10.34 1.34 -20.23
N ALA A 102 10.65 1.34 -21.53
CA ALA A 102 11.34 0.22 -22.17
C ALA A 102 12.57 -0.12 -21.33
N GLN A 103 12.67 -1.38 -20.89
CA GLN A 103 13.89 -1.87 -20.25
C GLN A 103 15.02 -1.72 -21.28
N GLN A 104 16.00 -0.86 -20.97
CA GLN A 104 17.26 -0.79 -21.69
C GLN A 104 18.19 -1.89 -21.20
#